data_AF-A0A7X3UF52-F1
#
_entry.id   AF-A0A7X3UF52-F1
#
_cell.length_a   1.000
_cell.length_b   1.000
_cell.length_c   1.000
_cell.angle_alpha   90.00
_cell.angle_beta   90.00
_cell.angle_gamma   90.00
#
_symmetry.space_group_name_H-M   'P 1'
#
loop_
_entity.id
_entity.type
_entity.pdbx_description
1 polymer ?
#
loop_
_entity_poly.entity_id
_entity_poly.type
_entity_poly.pdbx_seq_one_letter_code
_entity_poly.pdbx_strand_id
1 'polypeptide(L)'
;PIDDHPEDYEILAWDMEPGDVIAFHMCTLHGAAGNQSLTDARRVLATRWLGDDARFATRPWEISPTETGGLAPGDPMACDLFPRVWSA
;
A
#
# COMPACT_ATOMS: atom_id res chain seq x y z
N PRO A 1 18.94 -11.07 6.05
CA PRO A 1 17.85 -10.10 5.80
C PRO A 1 18.32 -9.12 4.73
N ILE A 2 17.43 -8.59 3.88
CA ILE A 2 17.81 -7.59 2.86
C ILE A 2 18.50 -6.37 3.51
N ASP A 3 18.07 -6.00 4.72
CA ASP A 3 18.60 -4.85 5.47
C ASP A 3 20.06 -5.01 5.92
N ASP A 4 20.58 -6.25 6.00
CA ASP A 4 21.96 -6.51 6.45
C ASP A 4 22.99 -6.37 5.31
N HIS A 5 22.54 -6.45 4.05
CA HIS A 5 23.38 -6.39 2.85
C HIS A 5 22.69 -5.59 1.72
N PRO A 6 22.32 -4.32 1.94
CA PRO A 6 21.61 -3.52 0.95
C PRO A 6 22.40 -3.33 -0.35
N GLU A 7 23.74 -3.40 -0.30
CA GLU A 7 24.64 -3.30 -1.46
C GLU A 7 24.49 -4.45 -2.47
N ASP A 8 23.93 -5.58 -2.04
CA ASP A 8 23.70 -6.74 -2.92
C ASP A 8 22.49 -6.57 -3.83
N TYR A 9 21.69 -5.51 -3.65
CA TYR A 9 20.43 -5.30 -4.34
C TYR A 9 20.37 -3.92 -5.01
N GLU A 10 19.71 -3.86 -6.17
CA GLU A 10 19.36 -2.58 -6.78
C GLU A 10 18.19 -1.96 -6.00
N ILE A 11 18.46 -0.85 -5.32
CA ILE A 11 17.47 -0.10 -4.55
C ILE A 11 17.13 1.18 -5.34
N LEU A 12 15.87 1.28 -5.75
CA LEU A 12 15.36 2.46 -6.44
C LEU A 12 14.77 3.45 -5.43
N ALA A 13 15.16 4.72 -5.55
CA ALA A 13 14.67 5.81 -4.71
C ALA A 13 14.59 7.11 -5.54
N TRP A 14 13.65 7.98 -5.18
CA TRP A 14 13.40 9.24 -5.87
C TRP A 14 13.20 10.36 -4.86
N ASP A 15 13.71 11.54 -5.20
CA ASP A 15 13.31 12.78 -4.56
C ASP A 15 11.89 13.13 -5.04
N MET A 16 11.00 13.44 -4.10
CA MET A 16 9.56 13.62 -4.35
C MET A 16 9.14 15.02 -3.97
N GLU A 17 8.33 15.67 -4.80
CA GLU A 17 7.68 16.95 -4.52
C GLU A 17 6.19 16.75 -4.14
N PRO A 18 5.56 17.70 -3.42
CA PRO A 18 4.13 17.66 -3.16
C PRO A 18 3.31 17.58 -4.45
N GLY A 19 2.63 16.46 -4.66
CA GLY A 19 1.84 16.18 -5.87
C GLY A 19 2.35 14.98 -6.66
N ASP A 20 3.61 14.60 -6.47
CA ASP A 20 4.19 13.42 -7.11
C ASP A 20 3.61 12.13 -6.52
N VAL A 21 3.56 11.09 -7.37
CA VAL A 21 3.00 9.79 -7.02
C VAL A 21 3.93 8.68 -7.49
N ILE A 22 4.22 7.73 -6.60
CA ILE A 22 4.81 6.44 -6.95
C ILE A 22 3.70 5.39 -6.86
N ALA A 23 3.44 4.71 -7.96
CA ALA A 23 2.56 3.55 -8.03
C ALA A 23 3.41 2.29 -8.20
N PHE A 24 3.17 1.28 -7.37
CA PHE A 24 3.91 0.03 -7.40
C PHE A 24 3.01 -1.16 -7.06
N HIS A 25 3.44 -2.36 -7.43
CA HIS A 25 2.69 -3.59 -7.20
C HIS A 25 2.73 -4.00 -5.71
N MET A 26 1.64 -4.54 -5.15
CA MET A 26 1.56 -4.87 -3.72
C MET A 26 2.62 -5.86 -3.21
N CYS A 27 3.18 -6.69 -4.10
CA CYS A 27 4.26 -7.63 -3.77
C CYS A 27 5.67 -7.03 -3.89
N THR A 28 5.82 -5.77 -4.30
CA THR A 28 7.13 -5.11 -4.33
C THR A 28 7.61 -4.88 -2.90
N LEU A 29 8.80 -5.36 -2.57
CA LEU A 29 9.44 -5.00 -1.32
C LEU A 29 9.72 -3.49 -1.34
N HIS A 30 9.26 -2.80 -0.31
CA HIS A 30 9.41 -1.36 -0.21
C HIS A 30 9.57 -0.95 1.25
N GLY A 31 10.23 0.17 1.45
CA GLY A 31 10.43 0.81 2.74
C GLY A 31 10.62 2.31 2.55
N ALA A 32 10.71 3.03 3.65
CA ALA A 32 11.02 4.45 3.63
C ALA A 32 12.05 4.75 4.70
N ALA A 33 13.06 5.56 4.34
CA ALA A 33 14.01 6.07 5.32
C ALA A 33 13.29 6.91 6.39
N GLY A 34 13.90 6.98 7.58
CA GLY A 34 13.46 7.86 8.65
C GLY A 34 13.48 9.33 8.21
N ASN A 35 12.58 10.13 8.76
CA ASN A 35 12.58 11.56 8.49
C ASN A 35 13.76 12.23 9.21
N GLN A 36 14.67 12.83 8.43
CA GLN A 36 15.85 13.50 8.97
C GLN A 36 15.59 14.96 9.36
N SER A 37 14.48 15.56 8.94
CA SER A 37 14.13 16.92 9.37
C SER A 37 13.69 16.93 10.83
N LEU A 38 14.24 17.87 11.60
CA LEU A 38 13.83 18.13 12.98
C LEU A 38 12.63 19.08 13.08
N THR A 39 12.30 19.77 11.98
CA THR A 39 11.30 20.83 11.95
C THR A 39 10.10 20.49 11.07
N ASP A 40 10.28 19.65 10.06
CA ASP A 40 9.28 19.38 9.03
C ASP A 40 8.81 17.94 9.13
N ALA A 41 7.49 17.74 9.10
CA ALA A 41 6.89 16.42 9.09
C ALA A 41 6.69 15.92 7.65
N ARG A 42 7.13 14.67 7.37
CA ARG A 42 6.75 13.98 6.13
C ARG A 42 5.29 13.54 6.21
N ARG A 43 4.44 14.08 5.33
CA ARG A 43 3.02 13.69 5.18
C ARG A 43 2.81 13.00 3.83
N VAL A 44 2.14 11.85 3.86
CA VAL A 44 1.89 11.03 2.66
C VAL A 44 0.46 10.49 2.73
N LEU A 45 -0.21 10.43 1.58
CA LEU A 45 -1.44 9.66 1.40
C LEU A 45 -1.09 8.35 0.70
N ALA A 46 -1.34 7.23 1.36
CA ALA A 46 -1.24 5.91 0.74
C ALA A 46 -2.64 5.40 0.40
N THR A 47 -2.87 5.06 -0.87
CA THR A 47 -4.09 4.40 -1.32
C THR A 47 -3.77 3.02 -1.86
N ARG A 48 -4.71 2.09 -1.72
CA ARG A 48 -4.58 0.72 -2.21
C ARG A 48 -5.69 0.47 -3.20
N TRP A 49 -5.33 -0.07 -4.35
CA TRP A 49 -6.22 -0.31 -5.48
C TRP A 49 -6.21 -1.80 -5.76
N LEU A 50 -7.38 -2.36 -6.01
CA LEU A 50 -7.58 -3.79 -6.18
C LEU A 50 -8.13 -4.04 -7.58
N GLY A 51 -7.72 -5.14 -8.19
CA GLY A 51 -8.28 -5.59 -9.46
C GLY A 51 -9.70 -6.14 -9.29
N ASP A 52 -10.44 -6.24 -10.40
CA ASP A 52 -11.81 -6.77 -10.44
C ASP A 52 -11.90 -8.24 -10.00
N ASP A 53 -10.79 -8.96 -10.05
CA ASP A 53 -10.63 -10.35 -9.62
C ASP A 53 -10.28 -10.49 -8.13
N ALA A 54 -10.03 -9.38 -7.42
CA ALA A 54 -9.74 -9.42 -5.99
C ALA A 54 -10.95 -9.93 -5.18
N ARG A 55 -10.65 -10.79 -4.20
CA ARG A 55 -11.64 -11.36 -3.28
C ARG A 55 -11.23 -11.12 -1.83
N PHE A 56 -12.21 -10.87 -0.97
CA PHE A 56 -11.99 -10.80 0.46
C PHE A 56 -11.52 -12.15 0.99
N ALA A 57 -10.55 -12.14 1.91
CA ALA A 57 -10.08 -13.35 2.52
C ALA A 57 -9.58 -13.08 3.93
N THR A 58 -9.83 -14.04 4.84
CA THR A 58 -9.37 -13.96 6.22
C THR A 58 -7.84 -13.95 6.26
N ARG A 59 -7.26 -13.17 7.17
CA ARG A 59 -5.83 -13.17 7.45
C ARG A 59 -5.60 -13.55 8.92
N PRO A 60 -4.52 -14.28 9.24
CA PRO A 60 -4.19 -14.60 10.63
C PRO A 60 -3.57 -13.40 11.39
N TRP A 61 -3.48 -12.23 10.76
CA TRP A 61 -2.98 -10.99 11.33
C TRP A 61 -4.01 -9.85 11.15
N GLU A 62 -3.81 -8.76 11.90
CA GLU A 62 -4.65 -7.56 11.79
C GLU A 62 -4.55 -6.92 10.40
N ILE A 63 -5.70 -6.58 9.83
CA ILE A 63 -5.80 -5.97 8.51
C ILE A 63 -6.03 -4.45 8.63
N SER A 64 -5.63 -3.73 7.59
CA SER A 64 -5.85 -2.29 7.45
C SER A 64 -6.53 -2.00 6.10
N PRO A 65 -7.74 -1.43 6.08
CA PRO A 65 -8.55 -1.04 7.24
C PRO A 65 -9.03 -2.26 8.07
N THR A 66 -9.33 -2.04 9.35
CA THR A 66 -9.86 -3.07 10.26
C THR A 66 -11.33 -3.40 9.94
N GLU A 67 -12.07 -2.45 9.38
CA GLU A 67 -13.44 -2.61 8.91
C GLU A 67 -13.47 -3.24 7.51
N THR A 68 -14.35 -4.23 7.31
CA THR A 68 -14.44 -4.99 6.05
C THR A 68 -15.69 -4.68 5.24
N GLY A 69 -16.57 -3.79 5.73
CA GLY A 69 -17.84 -3.49 5.08
C GLY A 69 -18.80 -4.68 5.02
N GLY A 70 -18.63 -5.68 5.91
CA GLY A 70 -19.50 -6.86 5.99
C GLY A 70 -19.20 -7.97 4.97
N LEU A 71 -18.08 -7.87 4.23
CA LEU A 71 -17.68 -8.90 3.27
C LEU A 71 -17.35 -10.24 3.95
N ALA A 72 -17.84 -11.33 3.38
CA ALA A 72 -17.48 -12.69 3.76
C ALA A 72 -16.29 -13.20 2.93
N PRO A 73 -15.49 -14.15 3.45
CA PRO A 73 -14.39 -14.73 2.68
C PRO A 73 -14.86 -15.30 1.34
N GLY A 74 -14.21 -14.88 0.25
CA GLY A 74 -14.57 -15.23 -1.12
C GLY A 74 -15.42 -14.19 -1.85
N ASP A 75 -15.99 -13.20 -1.15
CA ASP A 75 -16.75 -12.13 -1.80
C ASP A 75 -15.86 -11.22 -2.64
N PRO A 76 -16.38 -10.63 -3.73
CA PRO A 76 -15.71 -9.54 -4.44
C PRO A 76 -15.35 -8.38 -3.50
N MET A 77 -14.20 -7.74 -3.72
CA MET A 77 -13.79 -6.53 -3.00
C MET A 77 -14.56 -5.28 -3.50
N ALA A 78 -15.89 -5.32 -3.43
CA ALA A 78 -16.78 -4.27 -3.89
C ALA A 78 -17.95 -4.07 -2.92
N CYS A 79 -17.91 -2.98 -2.16
CA CYS A 79 -19.00 -2.54 -1.27
C CYS A 79 -18.87 -1.04 -1.00
N ASP A 80 -19.76 -0.44 -0.20
CA ASP A 80 -19.72 1.01 0.10
C ASP A 80 -18.38 1.44 0.73
N LEU A 81 -17.73 0.56 1.50
CA LEU A 81 -16.42 0.82 2.10
C LEU A 81 -15.25 0.61 1.13
N PHE A 82 -15.43 -0.26 0.12
CA PHE A 82 -14.48 -0.54 -0.95
C PHE A 82 -15.12 -0.20 -2.30
N PRO A 83 -15.32 1.10 -2.59
CA PRO A 83 -16.09 1.50 -3.75
C PRO A 83 -15.33 1.21 -5.05
N ARG A 84 -16.08 0.89 -6.10
CA ARG A 84 -15.52 0.82 -7.45
C ARG A 84 -15.17 2.22 -7.93
N VAL A 85 -13.89 2.44 -8.17
CA VAL A 85 -13.33 3.74 -8.60
C VAL A 85 -13.23 3.90 -10.11
N TRP A 86 -13.19 2.79 -10.85
CA TRP A 86 -13.08 2.79 -12.31
C TRP A 86 -13.71 1.52 -12.91
N SER A 87 -14.14 1.60 -14.17
CA SER A 87 -14.60 0.46 -14.97
C SER A 87 -14.14 0.65 -16.42
N ALA A 88 -13.58 -0.39 -17.01
CA ALA A 88 -13.15 -0.41 -18.42
C ALA A 88 -14.32 -0.34 -19.40
#